data_AF-A0A7C1CAU0-F1
#
_entry.id   AF-A0A7C1CAU0-F1
#
_cell.length_a   1.000
_cell.length_b   1.000
_cell.length_c   1.000
_cell.angle_alpha   90.00
_cell.angle_beta   90.00
_cell.angle_gamma   90.00
#
_symmetry.space_group_name_H-M   'P 1'
#
loop_
_entity.id
_entity.type
_entity.pdbx_description
1 polymer ?
#
loop_
_entity_poly.entity_id
_entity_poly.type
_entity_poly.pdbx_seq_one_letter_code
_entity_poly.pdbx_strand_id
1 'polypeptide(L)'
;MKIDSILIENIRSHVKTYIKFSEGFNCLVGGLGAGKSSILYAIDFALFGDPIGRSYEYLLREGANVGRVALKFIENGKEYTLWRGLRRRGNRISQDTEQLKLFKEDKLIAEMKNEAVTEQLKSIIGIDKEVFRDIIWVRQEKLKE
;
A
#
# COMPACT_ATOMS: atom_id res chain seq x y z
N MET A 1 12.58 7.13 4.85
CA MET A 1 11.61 6.87 3.77
C MET A 1 10.79 8.10 3.45
N LYS A 2 10.72 8.50 2.18
CA LYS A 2 9.82 9.56 1.67
C LYS A 2 8.90 8.97 0.61
N ILE A 3 7.59 8.98 0.83
CA ILE A 3 6.63 8.56 -0.19
C ILE A 3 6.58 9.60 -1.30
N ASP A 4 6.74 9.16 -2.54
CA ASP A 4 6.76 10.01 -3.72
C ASP A 4 5.40 10.01 -4.44
N SER A 5 4.86 8.82 -4.71
CA SER A 5 3.56 8.68 -5.35
C SER A 5 2.90 7.34 -5.04
N ILE A 6 1.58 7.30 -5.23
CA ILE A 6 0.81 6.07 -5.17
C ILE A 6 -0.17 6.00 -6.36
N LEU A 7 -0.20 4.84 -7.01
CA LEU A 7 -1.24 4.45 -7.96
C LEU A 7 -2.14 3.41 -7.29
N ILE A 8 -3.45 3.63 -7.33
CA ILE A 8 -4.46 2.78 -6.72
C ILE A 8 -5.47 2.39 -7.80
N GLU A 9 -5.72 1.10 -7.97
CA GLU A 9 -6.74 0.58 -8.88
C GLU A 9 -7.66 -0.40 -8.11
N ASN A 10 -8.97 -0.15 -8.17
CA ASN A 10 -10.02 -0.97 -7.53
C ASN A 10 -9.79 -1.27 -6.04
N ILE A 11 -9.40 -0.26 -5.26
CA ILE A 11 -9.31 -0.35 -3.80
C ILE A 11 -10.36 0.56 -3.18
N ARG A 12 -11.31 -0.04 -2.45
CA ARG A 12 -12.43 0.66 -1.81
C ARG A 12 -13.12 1.64 -2.79
N SER A 13 -13.18 2.92 -2.44
CA SER A 13 -13.78 3.99 -3.25
C SER A 13 -13.01 4.32 -4.53
N HIS A 14 -11.75 3.91 -4.67
CA HIS A 14 -10.90 4.25 -5.82
C HIS A 14 -11.05 3.22 -6.94
N VAL A 15 -11.58 3.64 -8.09
CA VAL A 15 -11.54 2.86 -9.34
C VAL A 15 -10.14 2.92 -9.94
N LYS A 16 -9.65 4.14 -10.14
CA LYS A 16 -8.27 4.44 -10.52
C LYS A 16 -7.90 5.80 -9.97
N THR A 17 -6.80 5.89 -9.23
CA THR A 17 -6.36 7.15 -8.63
C THR A 17 -4.85 7.16 -8.59
N TYR A 18 -4.26 8.23 -9.10
CA TYR A 18 -2.83 8.51 -8.98
C TYR A 18 -2.67 9.76 -8.11
N ILE A 19 -1.78 9.69 -7.13
CA ILE A 19 -1.45 10.81 -6.25
C ILE A 19 0.06 10.97 -6.24
N LYS A 20 0.52 12.17 -6.59
CA LYS A 20 1.89 12.61 -6.40
C LYS A 20 1.94 13.41 -5.09
N PHE A 21 2.78 12.99 -4.16
CA PHE A 21 3.02 13.73 -2.94
C PHE A 21 4.10 14.79 -3.19
N SER A 22 3.92 15.95 -2.57
CA SER A 22 4.91 17.02 -2.58
C SER A 22 5.85 16.88 -1.38
N GLU A 23 6.98 17.59 -1.40
CA GLU A 23 7.80 17.70 -0.20
C GLU A 23 7.10 18.48 0.90
N GLY A 24 7.40 18.15 2.15
CA GLY A 24 6.80 18.79 3.32
C GLY A 24 5.38 18.29 3.60
N PHE A 25 4.49 19.24 3.93
CA PHE A 25 3.16 18.93 4.43
C PHE A 25 2.18 18.64 3.28
N ASN A 26 1.54 17.48 3.33
CA ASN A 26 0.51 17.07 2.39
C ASN A 26 -0.82 16.89 3.14
N CYS A 27 -1.90 17.49 2.63
CA CYS A 27 -3.23 17.38 3.23
C CYS A 27 -4.22 16.74 2.24
N LEU A 28 -4.86 15.65 2.66
CA LEU A 28 -5.94 15.02 1.91
C LEU A 28 -7.29 15.58 2.40
N VAL A 29 -7.97 16.36 1.56
CA VAL A 29 -9.24 17.03 1.90
C VAL A 29 -10.38 16.45 1.06
N GLY A 30 -11.56 16.33 1.67
CA GLY A 30 -12.76 15.82 1.01
C GLY A 30 -13.82 15.33 2.00
N GLY A 31 -15.05 15.12 1.52
CA GLY A 31 -16.18 14.67 2.33
C GLY A 31 -16.02 13.26 2.92
N LEU A 32 -16.93 12.88 3.82
CA LEU A 32 -17.01 11.50 4.34
C LEU A 32 -17.20 10.52 3.16
N GLY A 33 -16.49 9.39 3.18
CA GLY A 33 -16.57 8.40 2.11
C GLY A 33 -15.77 8.73 0.84
N ALA A 34 -15.15 9.91 0.72
CA ALA A 34 -14.39 10.33 -0.47
C ALA A 34 -13.08 9.54 -0.71
N GLY A 35 -12.72 8.59 0.16
CA GLY A 35 -11.55 7.74 -0.03
C GLY A 35 -10.25 8.19 0.65
N LYS A 36 -10.26 9.29 1.41
CA LYS A 36 -9.08 9.81 2.12
C LYS A 36 -8.34 8.73 2.93
N SER A 37 -9.05 8.03 3.82
CA SER A 37 -8.47 6.94 4.61
C SER A 37 -8.10 5.73 3.75
N SER A 38 -8.80 5.51 2.64
CA SER A 38 -8.49 4.44 1.68
C SER A 38 -7.11 4.60 1.05
N ILE A 39 -6.61 5.83 0.89
CA ILE A 39 -5.25 6.10 0.41
C ILE A 39 -4.23 5.59 1.43
N LEU A 40 -4.42 5.89 2.72
CA LEU A 40 -3.53 5.41 3.79
C LEU A 40 -3.58 3.89 3.92
N TYR A 41 -4.77 3.29 3.77
CA TYR A 41 -4.94 1.85 3.72
C TYR A 41 -4.22 1.20 2.53
N ALA A 42 -4.24 1.84 1.37
CA ALA A 42 -3.51 1.36 0.19
C ALA A 42 -1.99 1.43 0.40
N ILE A 43 -1.48 2.48 1.07
CA ILE A 43 -0.05 2.58 1.43
C ILE A 43 0.36 1.45 2.37
N ASP A 44 -0.38 1.23 3.46
CA ASP A 44 -0.12 0.12 4.41
C ASP A 44 -0.16 -1.24 3.71
N PHE A 45 -1.18 -1.48 2.87
CA PHE A 45 -1.27 -2.68 2.08
C PHE A 45 -0.08 -2.84 1.13
N ALA A 46 0.34 -1.78 0.42
CA ALA A 46 1.48 -1.84 -0.49
C ALA A 46 2.76 -2.25 0.24
N LEU A 47 3.02 -1.70 1.44
CA LEU A 47 4.21 -2.02 2.21
C LEU A 47 4.18 -3.47 2.74
N PHE A 48 3.13 -3.84 3.47
CA PHE A 48 3.14 -5.06 4.27
C PHE A 48 2.33 -6.21 3.66
N GLY A 49 1.40 -5.91 2.76
CA GLY A 49 0.54 -6.89 2.11
C GLY A 49 -0.53 -7.49 3.03
N ASP A 50 -0.49 -7.25 4.33
CA ASP A 50 -1.46 -7.80 5.27
C ASP A 50 -2.86 -7.21 5.11
N PRO A 51 -3.92 -7.97 5.42
CA PRO A 51 -5.25 -7.41 5.52
C PRO A 51 -5.30 -6.35 6.64
N ILE A 52 -6.07 -5.30 6.40
CA ILE A 52 -6.41 -4.32 7.43
C ILE A 52 -7.69 -4.83 8.10
N GLY A 53 -7.57 -5.33 9.33
CA GLY A 53 -8.66 -5.99 10.05
C GLY A 53 -8.66 -7.51 9.83
N ARG A 54 -9.83 -8.10 9.58
CA ARG A 54 -9.98 -9.57 9.51
C ARG A 54 -9.73 -10.18 8.13
N SER A 55 -9.93 -9.43 7.04
CA SER A 55 -9.81 -9.96 5.67
C SER A 55 -9.50 -8.89 4.62
N TYR A 56 -9.10 -9.33 3.43
CA TYR A 56 -8.88 -8.46 2.26
C TYR A 56 -10.17 -7.89 1.65
N GLU A 57 -11.33 -8.39 2.08
CA GLU A 57 -12.65 -7.90 1.62
C GLU A 57 -12.85 -6.43 1.95
N TYR A 58 -12.26 -5.96 3.05
CA TYR A 58 -12.28 -4.55 3.42
C TYR A 58 -11.45 -3.65 2.49
N LEU A 59 -10.53 -4.22 1.69
CA LEU A 59 -9.66 -3.46 0.79
C LEU A 59 -10.13 -3.52 -0.66
N LEU A 60 -10.42 -4.71 -1.18
CA LEU A 60 -10.83 -4.87 -2.57
C LEU A 60 -12.16 -4.15 -2.81
N ARG A 61 -12.22 -3.32 -3.86
CA ARG A 61 -13.46 -2.62 -4.23
C ARG A 61 -14.60 -3.62 -4.48
N GLU A 62 -15.80 -3.26 -4.02
CA GLU A 62 -17.01 -4.05 -4.27
C GLU A 62 -17.26 -4.21 -5.78
N GLY A 63 -17.61 -5.44 -6.18
CA GLY A 63 -17.79 -5.80 -7.59
C GLY A 63 -16.48 -5.98 -8.39
N ALA A 64 -15.31 -5.64 -7.84
CA ALA A 64 -14.04 -5.87 -8.51
C ALA A 64 -13.48 -7.27 -8.25
N ASN A 65 -12.86 -7.86 -9.27
CA ASN A 65 -12.15 -9.12 -9.16
C ASN A 65 -10.64 -8.96 -8.93
N VAL A 66 -10.10 -7.78 -9.24
CA VAL A 66 -8.67 -7.46 -9.10
C VAL A 66 -8.53 -6.05 -8.57
N GLY A 67 -7.64 -5.87 -7.61
CA GLY A 67 -7.19 -4.57 -7.10
C GLY A 67 -5.67 -4.49 -7.12
N ARG A 68 -5.12 -3.30 -7.32
CA ARG A 68 -3.67 -3.08 -7.41
C ARG A 68 -3.27 -1.80 -6.71
N VAL A 69 -2.08 -1.82 -6.13
CA VAL A 69 -1.43 -0.64 -5.58
C VAL A 69 0.02 -0.63 -6.04
N ALA A 70 0.47 0.50 -6.56
CA ALA A 70 1.88 0.78 -6.77
C ALA A 70 2.29 1.93 -5.86
N LEU A 71 3.25 1.69 -4.97
CA LEU A 71 3.82 2.72 -4.09
C LEU A 71 5.23 3.03 -4.55
N LYS A 72 5.48 4.29 -4.90
CA LYS A 72 6.82 4.81 -5.19
C LYS A 72 7.31 5.61 -3.99
N PHE A 73 8.53 5.33 -3.56
CA PHE A 73 9.17 6.03 -2.45
C PHE A 73 10.67 6.19 -2.68
N ILE A 74 11.26 7.14 -1.95
CA ILE A 74 12.69 7.43 -1.97
C ILE A 74 13.28 7.06 -0.61
N GLU A 75 14.37 6.31 -0.63
CA GLU A 75 15.14 5.91 0.55
C GLU A 75 16.63 6.05 0.23
N ASN A 76 17.38 6.77 1.08
CA ASN A 76 18.81 7.04 0.88
C ASN A 76 19.16 7.54 -0.55
N GLY A 77 18.32 8.43 -1.09
CA GLY A 77 18.49 9.01 -2.43
C GLY A 77 18.14 8.10 -3.60
N LYS A 78 17.71 6.86 -3.35
CA LYS A 78 17.36 5.89 -4.39
C LYS A 78 15.85 5.73 -4.50
N GLU A 79 15.36 5.58 -5.72
CA GLU A 79 13.95 5.35 -6.01
C GLU A 79 13.60 3.87 -5.91
N TYR A 80 12.48 3.59 -5.25
CA TYR A 80 11.90 2.26 -5.14
C TYR A 80 10.45 2.29 -5.59
N THR A 81 10.02 1.23 -6.28
CA THR A 81 8.60 1.04 -6.64
C THR A 81 8.16 -0.34 -6.20
N LEU A 82 7.12 -0.38 -5.37
CA LEU A 82 6.52 -1.60 -4.85
C LEU A 82 5.11 -1.77 -5.40
N TRP A 83 4.92 -2.85 -6.15
CA TRP A 83 3.63 -3.30 -6.65
C TRP A 83 3.07 -4.40 -5.76
N ARG A 84 1.78 -4.31 -5.46
CA ARG A 84 0.98 -5.38 -4.87
C ARG A 84 -0.39 -5.46 -5.50
N GLY A 85 -0.96 -6.65 -5.50
CA GLY A 85 -2.30 -6.88 -6.00
C GLY A 85 -3.14 -7.73 -5.06
N LEU A 86 -4.45 -7.62 -5.22
CA LEU A 86 -5.46 -8.51 -4.66
C LEU A 86 -6.21 -9.16 -5.82
N ARG A 87 -6.58 -10.42 -5.64
CA ARG A 87 -7.41 -11.16 -6.58
C ARG A 87 -8.52 -11.91 -5.86
N ARG A 88 -9.73 -11.78 -6.41
CA ARG A 88 -10.88 -12.57 -6.02
C ARG A 88 -10.94 -13.85 -6.86
N ARG A 89 -11.10 -14.99 -6.20
CA ARG A 89 -11.41 -16.29 -6.81
C ARG A 89 -12.61 -16.88 -6.10
N GLY A 90 -13.77 -16.84 -6.74
CA GLY A 90 -15.06 -17.12 -6.09
C GLY A 90 -15.32 -16.14 -4.94
N ASN A 91 -15.53 -16.67 -3.73
CA ASN A 91 -15.79 -15.87 -2.53
C ASN A 91 -14.51 -15.51 -1.74
N ARG A 92 -13.34 -16.03 -2.15
CA ARG A 92 -12.08 -15.78 -1.45
C ARG A 92 -11.30 -14.66 -2.12
N ILE A 93 -10.75 -13.76 -1.32
CA ILE A 93 -9.81 -12.73 -1.76
C ILE A 93 -8.45 -13.04 -1.15
N SER A 94 -7.41 -13.01 -1.96
CA SER A 94 -6.02 -13.19 -1.52
C SER A 94 -5.12 -12.19 -2.23
N GLN A 95 -3.88 -12.07 -1.77
CA GLN A 95 -2.86 -11.38 -2.55
C GLN A 95 -2.66 -12.06 -3.91
N ASP A 96 -2.47 -11.22 -4.92
CA ASP A 96 -2.07 -11.62 -6.26
C ASP A 96 -0.55 -11.55 -6.35
N THR A 97 0.11 -12.68 -6.11
CA THR A 97 1.58 -12.77 -6.07
C THR A 97 2.22 -12.45 -7.42
N GLU A 98 1.51 -12.62 -8.54
CA GLU A 98 1.99 -12.22 -9.87
C GLU A 98 2.18 -10.69 -9.99
N GLN A 99 1.46 -9.92 -9.17
CA GLN A 99 1.57 -8.46 -9.10
C GLN A 99 2.59 -8.00 -8.05
N LEU A 100 3.09 -8.91 -7.21
CA LEU A 100 4.03 -8.58 -6.14
C LEU A 100 5.43 -8.39 -6.73
N LYS A 101 5.85 -7.14 -6.87
CA LYS A 101 7.15 -6.78 -7.48
C LYS A 101 7.76 -5.57 -6.78
N LEU A 102 9.03 -5.68 -6.42
CA LEU A 102 9.82 -4.60 -5.84
C LEU A 102 10.95 -4.22 -6.80
N PHE A 103 10.96 -2.96 -7.20
CA PHE A 103 11.97 -2.37 -8.06
C PHE A 103 12.82 -1.38 -7.29
N LYS A 104 14.09 -1.27 -7.68
CA LYS A 104 15.03 -0.23 -7.27
C LYS A 104 15.64 0.37 -8.52
N GLU A 105 15.43 1.66 -8.75
CA GLU A 105 15.91 2.36 -9.95
C GLU A 105 15.55 1.57 -11.23
N ASP A 106 14.26 1.21 -11.35
CA ASP A 106 13.67 0.39 -12.42
C ASP A 106 14.20 -1.05 -12.58
N LYS A 107 15.15 -1.49 -11.75
CA LYS A 107 15.62 -2.87 -11.70
C LYS A 107 14.79 -3.69 -10.73
N LEU A 108 14.24 -4.80 -11.19
CA LEU A 108 13.53 -5.75 -10.33
C LEU A 108 14.50 -6.40 -9.35
N ILE A 109 14.23 -6.29 -8.05
CA ILE A 109 15.09 -6.83 -6.98
C ILE A 109 14.41 -7.94 -6.16
N ALA A 110 13.07 -8.01 -6.18
CA ALA A 110 12.31 -9.12 -5.59
C ALA A 110 10.91 -9.21 -6.20
N GLU A 111 10.35 -10.41 -6.31
CA GLU A 111 8.98 -10.64 -6.79
C GLU A 111 8.37 -11.94 -6.26
N MET A 112 7.04 -12.06 -6.41
CA MET A 112 6.20 -13.26 -6.19
C MET A 112 6.17 -13.85 -4.77
N LYS A 113 7.27 -13.85 -4.02
CA LYS A 113 7.36 -14.39 -2.67
C LYS A 113 7.23 -13.27 -1.65
N ASN A 114 6.20 -13.36 -0.79
CA ASN A 114 5.93 -12.35 0.22
C ASN A 114 7.09 -12.19 1.20
N GLU A 115 7.69 -13.31 1.63
CA GLU A 115 8.82 -13.32 2.57
C GLU A 115 10.02 -12.59 1.96
N ALA A 116 10.40 -12.93 0.72
CA ALA A 116 11.51 -12.30 0.03
C ALA A 116 11.32 -10.79 -0.16
N VAL A 117 10.13 -10.35 -0.59
CA VAL A 117 9.85 -8.91 -0.73
C VAL A 117 9.84 -8.22 0.63
N THR A 118 9.31 -8.86 1.67
CA THR A 118 9.25 -8.30 3.02
C THR A 118 10.64 -8.15 3.64
N GLU A 119 11.50 -9.16 3.50
CA GLU A 119 12.89 -9.10 3.97
C GLU A 119 13.68 -8.01 3.24
N GLN A 120 13.55 -7.93 1.92
CA GLN A 120 14.19 -6.88 1.13
C GLN A 120 13.68 -5.50 1.54
N LEU A 121 12.36 -5.34 1.65
CA LEU A 121 11.76 -4.07 2.05
C LEU A 121 12.25 -3.66 3.45
N LYS A 122 12.23 -4.57 4.43
CA LYS A 122 12.74 -4.33 5.79
C LYS A 122 14.21 -3.91 5.78
N SER A 123 15.05 -4.52 4.94
CA SER A 123 16.46 -4.13 4.81
C SER A 123 16.65 -2.73 4.19
N ILE A 124 15.70 -2.27 3.38
CA ILE A 124 15.72 -0.95 2.72
C ILE A 124 15.22 0.13 3.68
N ILE A 125 14.01 -0.03 4.22
CA ILE A 125 13.34 1.02 5.01
C ILE A 125 13.69 0.97 6.50
N GLY A 126 14.25 -0.13 6.99
CA GLY A 126 14.63 -0.31 8.41
C GLY A 126 13.45 -0.32 9.38
N ILE A 127 12.23 -0.37 8.87
CA ILE A 127 10.97 -0.24 9.62
C ILE A 127 10.16 -1.52 9.39
N ASP A 128 9.66 -2.09 10.48
CA ASP A 128 8.67 -3.15 10.41
C ASP A 128 7.24 -2.61 10.50
N LYS A 129 6.29 -3.53 10.39
CA LYS A 129 4.86 -3.24 10.34
C LYS A 129 4.36 -2.62 11.64
N GLU A 130 4.84 -3.11 12.76
CA GLU A 130 4.50 -2.64 14.10
C GLU A 130 4.90 -1.17 14.25
N VAL A 131 6.16 -0.85 13.97
CA VAL A 131 6.67 0.53 14.01
C VAL A 131 5.88 1.45 13.07
N PHE A 132 5.58 0.99 11.85
CA PHE A 132 4.79 1.81 10.92
C PHE A 132 3.38 2.10 11.44
N ARG A 133 2.68 1.09 11.96
CA ARG A 133 1.27 1.23 12.38
C ARG A 133 1.09 1.90 13.75
N ASP A 134 2.15 1.97 14.56
CA ASP A 134 2.10 2.56 15.89
C ASP A 134 2.71 3.96 15.94
N ILE A 135 3.74 4.24 15.13
CA ILE A 135 4.50 5.49 15.20
C ILE A 135 4.29 6.37 13.96
N ILE A 136 4.33 5.79 12.76
CA ILE A 136 4.33 6.57 11.51
C ILE A 136 2.91 6.89 11.05
N TRP A 137 2.03 5.90 11.10
CA TRP A 137 0.64 6.04 10.69
C TRP A 137 -0.30 5.94 11.89
N VAL A 138 -0.62 7.10 12.45
CA VAL A 138 -1.63 7.22 13.52
C VAL A 138 -3.03 7.12 12.91
N ARG A 139 -3.72 6.00 13.19
CA ARG A 139 -5.09 5.76 12.72
C ARG A 139 -6.08 6.59 13.52
N GLN A 140 -7.13 7.07 12.86
CA GLN A 140 -8.18 7.88 13.50
C GLN A 140 -8.81 7.21 14.74
N GLU A 141 -8.93 5.87 14.73
CA GLU A 141 -9.47 5.11 15.87
C GLU A 141 -8.59 5.17 17.12
N LYS A 142 -7.25 5.21 16.94
CA LYS A 142 -6.28 5.28 18.03
C LYS A 142 -6.15 6.68 18.66
N LEU A 143 -6.70 7.72 18.03
CA LEU A 143 -6.74 9.07 18.60
C LEU A 143 -7.87 9.29 19.61
N LYS A 144 -8.77 8.30 19.75
CA LYS A 144 -9.90 8.34 20.68
C LYS A 144 -9.63 7.62 22.00
N GLU A 145 -8.49 6.95 22.09
CA GLU A 145 -7.94 6.35 23.32
C GLU A 145 -6.99 7.35 23.99
#